data_AF-A0A485XW89-F1
#
_entry.id   AF-A0A485XW89-F1
#
_cell.length_a   1.000
_cell.length_b   1.000
_cell.length_c   1.000
_cell.angle_alpha   90.00
_cell.angle_beta   90.00
_cell.angle_gamma   90.00
#
_symmetry.space_group_name_H-M   'P 1'
#
loop_
_entity.id
_entity.type
_entity.pdbx_description
1 polymer ?
#
loop_
_entity_poly.entity_id
_entity_poly.type
_entity_poly.pdbx_seq_one_letter_code
_entity_poly.pdbx_strand_id
1 'polypeptide(L)'
;MSGKRYPEEFKTEAVKQVVDRGYSVASVATRLDITTHSLYAWIKKYGPDSSTNKEQSDAQAEIRRLQKELKRVTDERDILKKAAAYFAKLSD
;
A
#
# COMPACT_ATOMS: atom_id res chain seq x y z
N MET A 1 -11.29 -0.81 18.87
CA MET A 1 -10.92 0.52 19.42
C MET A 1 -10.92 1.52 18.28
N SER A 2 -11.87 2.47 18.27
CA SER A 2 -11.86 3.58 17.31
C SER A 2 -10.87 4.62 17.80
N GLY A 3 -9.75 4.80 17.09
CA GLY A 3 -8.79 5.86 17.40
C GLY A 3 -9.40 7.26 17.18
N LYS A 4 -8.82 8.28 17.83
CA LYS A 4 -9.13 9.69 17.54
C LYS A 4 -8.96 9.94 16.04
N ARG A 5 -10.01 10.46 15.38
CA ARG A 5 -9.94 10.90 13.98
C ARG A 5 -9.59 12.38 13.94
N TYR A 6 -8.47 12.69 13.30
CA TYR A 6 -8.07 14.06 13.02
C TYR A 6 -8.52 14.45 11.60
N PRO A 7 -8.99 15.69 11.40
CA PRO A 7 -9.24 16.24 10.07
C PRO A 7 -8.00 16.22 9.19
N GLU A 8 -8.17 16.18 7.87
CA GLU A 8 -7.05 16.16 6.92
C GLU A 8 -6.21 17.44 7.00
N GLU A 9 -6.86 18.59 7.18
CA GLU A 9 -6.19 19.89 7.38
C GLU A 9 -5.26 19.87 8.61
N PHE A 10 -5.71 19.26 9.72
CA PHE A 10 -4.89 19.13 10.94
C PHE A 10 -3.64 18.31 10.68
N LYS A 11 -3.78 17.17 9.99
CA LYS A 11 -2.64 16.31 9.66
C LYS A 11 -1.64 17.02 8.75
N THR A 12 -2.16 17.75 7.76
CA THR A 12 -1.35 18.48 6.80
C THR A 12 -0.56 19.59 7.48
N GLU A 13 -1.20 20.39 8.34
CA GLU A 13 -0.53 21.44 9.10
C GLU A 13 0.50 20.87 10.09
N ALA A 14 0.22 19.72 10.72
CA ALA A 14 1.20 19.03 11.55
C ALA A 14 2.45 18.58 10.76
N VAL A 15 2.27 18.11 9.52
CA VAL A 15 3.37 17.74 8.63
C VAL A 15 4.18 18.96 8.20
N LYS A 16 3.53 20.09 7.85
CA LYS A 16 4.23 21.34 7.50
C LYS A 16 5.11 21.87 8.63
N GLN A 17 4.71 21.67 9.89
CA GLN A 17 5.55 22.05 11.03
C GLN A 17 6.89 21.30 11.06
N VAL A 18 6.92 20.06 10.58
CA VAL A 18 8.16 19.26 10.50
C VAL A 18 8.92 19.56 9.21
N VAL A 19 8.24 19.49 8.07
CA VAL A 19 8.86 19.57 6.74
C VAL A 19 9.29 21.00 6.40
N ASP A 20 8.40 21.98 6.59
CA ASP A 20 8.64 23.35 6.14
C ASP A 20 9.32 24.19 7.21
N ARG A 21 8.95 23.96 8.50
CA ARG A 21 9.44 24.75 9.64
C ARG A 21 10.60 24.08 10.39
N GLY A 22 10.96 22.85 10.03
CA GLY A 22 12.12 22.14 10.59
C GLY A 22 12.00 21.71 12.06
N TYR A 23 10.80 21.71 12.64
CA TYR A 23 10.62 21.22 14.01
C TYR A 23 10.81 19.70 14.08
N SER A 24 11.35 19.21 15.20
CA SER A 24 11.48 17.77 15.41
C SER A 24 10.10 17.11 15.55
N VAL A 25 9.97 15.89 15.02
CA VAL A 25 8.75 15.08 15.11
C VAL A 25 8.31 14.91 16.58
N ALA A 26 9.27 14.69 17.49
CA ALA A 26 8.98 14.57 18.92
C ALA A 26 8.37 15.85 19.51
N SER A 27 8.94 17.02 19.20
CA SER A 27 8.42 18.30 19.70
C SER A 27 7.01 18.60 19.19
N VAL A 28 6.76 18.38 17.89
CA VAL A 28 5.44 18.58 17.28
C VAL A 28 4.42 17.59 17.85
N ALA A 29 4.80 16.32 18.01
CA ALA A 29 3.93 15.29 18.56
C ALA A 29 3.51 15.60 20.00
N THR A 30 4.46 16.03 20.85
CA THR A 30 4.17 16.46 22.23
C THR A 30 3.27 17.70 22.26
N ARG A 31 3.55 18.72 21.43
CA ARG A 31 2.76 19.96 21.41
C ARG A 31 1.32 19.74 20.94
N LEU A 32 1.11 18.81 20.02
CA LEU A 32 -0.20 18.50 19.44
C LEU A 32 -0.95 17.35 20.15
N ASP A 33 -0.38 16.80 21.22
CA ASP A 33 -0.92 15.64 21.95
C ASP A 33 -1.25 14.45 21.01
N ILE A 34 -0.27 14.09 20.18
CA ILE A 34 -0.33 12.93 19.27
C ILE A 34 0.89 12.04 19.44
N THR A 35 0.79 10.80 18.94
CA THR A 35 1.96 9.91 18.92
C THR A 35 2.90 10.28 17.78
N THR A 36 4.20 10.14 18.01
CA THR A 36 5.23 10.29 16.96
C THR A 36 4.99 9.35 15.80
N HIS A 37 4.51 8.13 16.07
CA HIS A 37 4.13 7.14 15.05
C HIS A 37 3.06 7.68 14.10
N SER A 38 1.99 8.29 14.62
CA SER A 38 0.95 8.90 13.79
C SER A 38 1.51 10.03 12.92
N LEU A 39 2.39 10.86 13.49
CA LEU A 39 3.01 11.96 12.76
C LEU A 39 3.93 11.45 11.63
N TYR A 40 4.74 10.40 11.87
CA TYR A 40 5.51 9.76 10.79
C TYR A 40 4.63 9.18 9.69
N ALA A 41 3.52 8.54 10.05
CA ALA A 41 2.56 8.02 9.07
C ALA A 41 1.95 9.16 8.23
N TRP A 42 1.69 10.31 8.83
CA TRP A 42 1.21 11.50 8.10
C TRP A 42 2.29 12.11 7.24
N ILE A 43 3.55 12.20 7.70
CA ILE A 43 4.67 12.66 6.87
C ILE A 43 4.81 11.79 5.62
N LYS A 44 4.71 10.46 5.76
CA LYS A 44 4.74 9.56 4.60
C LYS A 44 3.58 9.81 3.62
N LYS A 45 2.41 10.17 4.13
CA LYS A 45 1.18 10.32 3.33
C LYS A 45 0.99 11.72 2.73
N TYR A 46 1.44 12.77 3.40
CA TYR A 46 1.20 14.17 3.03
C TYR A 46 2.48 14.99 2.87
N GLY A 47 3.65 14.39 3.11
CA GLY A 47 4.95 15.01 2.92
C GLY A 47 5.38 15.06 1.45
N PRO A 48 6.61 15.51 1.18
CA PRO A 48 7.11 15.75 -0.18
C PRO A 48 7.15 14.47 -1.02
N ASP A 49 7.45 13.32 -0.40
CA ASP A 49 7.52 12.03 -1.09
C ASP A 49 6.15 11.33 -1.22
N SER A 50 5.05 12.01 -0.94
CA SER A 50 3.70 11.41 -0.90
C SER A 50 3.28 10.85 -2.27
N SER A 51 3.59 11.54 -3.37
CA SER A 51 3.32 11.07 -4.73
C SER A 51 4.07 9.78 -5.05
N THR A 52 5.38 9.77 -4.81
CA THR A 52 6.25 8.61 -5.02
C THR A 52 5.79 7.41 -4.19
N ASN A 53 5.45 7.63 -2.91
CA ASN A 53 4.91 6.56 -2.05
C ASN A 53 3.58 5.99 -2.57
N LYS A 54 2.72 6.86 -3.14
CA LYS A 54 1.45 6.45 -3.74
C LYS A 54 1.69 5.62 -5.00
N GLU A 55 2.55 6.08 -5.91
CA GLU A 55 2.92 5.36 -7.13
C GLU A 55 3.48 3.97 -6.83
N GLN A 56 4.36 3.84 -5.84
CA GLN A 56 4.89 2.54 -5.39
C GLN A 56 3.79 1.63 -4.84
N SER A 57 2.87 2.18 -4.06
CA SER A 57 1.74 1.43 -3.51
C SER A 57 0.82 0.91 -4.62
N ASP A 58 0.54 1.75 -5.62
CA ASP A 58 -0.33 1.42 -6.76
C ASP A 58 0.35 0.36 -7.65
N ALA A 59 1.65 0.51 -7.93
CA ALA A 59 2.44 -0.50 -8.64
C ALA A 59 2.43 -1.86 -7.92
N GLN A 60 2.58 -1.86 -6.59
CA GLN A 60 2.52 -3.09 -5.80
C GLN A 60 1.12 -3.74 -5.82
N ALA A 61 0.05 -2.94 -5.88
CA ALA A 61 -1.31 -3.44 -6.02
C ALA A 61 -1.50 -4.12 -7.38
N GLU A 62 -0.98 -3.52 -8.45
CA GLU A 62 -1.05 -4.10 -9.79
C GLU A 62 -0.21 -5.38 -9.92
N ILE A 63 0.99 -5.42 -9.33
CA ILE A 63 1.80 -6.66 -9.28
C ILE A 63 1.00 -7.80 -8.63
N ARG A 64 0.33 -7.55 -7.50
CA ARG A 64 -0.49 -8.58 -6.83
C ARG A 64 -1.66 -9.04 -7.69
N ARG A 65 -2.30 -8.11 -8.41
CA ARG A 65 -3.38 -8.43 -9.35
C ARG A 65 -2.88 -9.32 -10.48
N LEU A 66 -1.78 -8.92 -11.12
CA LEU A 66 -1.17 -9.67 -12.22
C LEU A 66 -0.71 -11.06 -11.78
N GLN A 67 -0.11 -11.19 -10.59
CA GLN A 67 0.26 -12.50 -10.04
C GLN A 67 -0.95 -13.42 -9.85
N LYS A 68 -2.08 -12.88 -9.39
CA LYS A 68 -3.32 -13.64 -9.22
C LYS A 68 -3.88 -14.10 -10.58
N GLU A 69 -3.85 -13.23 -11.57
CA GLU A 69 -4.32 -13.56 -12.92
C GLU A 69 -3.40 -14.57 -13.62
N LEU A 70 -2.09 -14.38 -13.53
CA LEU A 70 -1.09 -15.32 -14.04
C LEU A 70 -1.33 -16.71 -13.45
N LYS A 71 -1.55 -16.80 -12.13
CA LYS A 71 -1.87 -18.06 -11.46
C LYS A 71 -3.12 -18.71 -12.04
N ARG A 72 -4.22 -17.95 -12.13
CA ARG A 72 -5.50 -18.44 -12.71
C ARG A 72 -5.30 -19.02 -14.10
N VAL A 73 -4.66 -18.26 -15.00
CA VAL A 73 -4.45 -18.67 -16.40
C VAL A 73 -3.50 -19.88 -16.49
N THR A 74 -2.50 -19.95 -15.61
CA THR A 74 -1.59 -21.10 -15.54
C THR A 74 -2.33 -22.36 -15.11
N ASP A 75 -3.17 -22.26 -14.08
CA ASP A 75 -3.99 -23.37 -13.58
C ASP A 75 -4.97 -23.85 -14.67
N GLU A 76 -5.66 -22.93 -15.36
CA GLU A 76 -6.56 -23.25 -16.48
C GLU A 76 -5.84 -23.99 -17.62
N ARG A 77 -4.68 -23.48 -18.04
CA ARG A 77 -3.85 -24.13 -19.06
C ARG A 77 -3.44 -25.54 -18.63
N ASP A 78 -3.05 -25.71 -17.37
CA ASP A 78 -2.57 -26.99 -16.87
C ASP A 78 -3.69 -28.03 -16.75
N ILE A 79 -4.90 -27.60 -16.40
CA ILE A 79 -6.09 -28.46 -16.45
C ILE A 79 -6.35 -28.95 -17.89
N LEU A 80 -6.32 -28.04 -18.87
CA LEU A 80 -6.53 -28.40 -20.28
C LEU A 80 -5.46 -29.37 -20.80
N LYS A 81 -4.19 -29.13 -20.47
CA LYS A 81 -3.09 -30.05 -20.84
C LYS A 81 -3.28 -31.43 -20.22
N LYS A 82 -3.66 -31.51 -18.94
CA LYS A 82 -3.94 -32.78 -18.26
C LYS A 82 -5.10 -33.52 -18.92
N ALA A 83 -6.18 -32.80 -19.28
CA ALA A 83 -7.32 -33.38 -19.98
C ALA A 83 -6.92 -33.93 -21.35
N ALA A 84 -6.19 -33.16 -22.16
CA ALA A 84 -5.71 -33.61 -23.47
C ALA A 84 -4.85 -34.88 -23.37
N ALA A 85 -3.91 -34.91 -22.42
CA ALA A 85 -3.07 -36.09 -22.18
C ALA A 85 -3.86 -37.31 -21.70
N TYR A 86 -4.92 -37.10 -20.91
CA TYR A 86 -5.81 -38.17 -20.47
C TYR A 86 -6.59 -38.77 -21.65
N PHE A 87 -7.20 -37.93 -22.49
CA PHE A 87 -7.96 -38.40 -23.65
C PHE A 87 -7.09 -39.10 -24.69
N ALA A 88 -5.88 -38.59 -24.97
CA ALA A 88 -4.95 -39.25 -25.90
C ALA A 88 -4.63 -40.70 -25.48
N LYS A 89 -4.51 -40.97 -24.17
CA LYS A 89 -4.27 -42.32 -23.64
C LYS A 89 -5.47 -43.26 -23.72
N LEU A 90 -6.70 -42.74 -23.82
CA LEU A 90 -7.92 -43.55 -23.92
C LEU A 90 -8.25 -43.96 -25.36
N SER A 91 -7.60 -43.32 -26.33
CA SER A 91 -7.78 -43.55 -27.76
C SER A 91 -6.74 -44.52 -28.37
N ASP A 92 -5.81 -45.02 -27.56
CA ASP A 92 -4.91 -46.15 -27.86
C ASP A 92 -5.51 -47.46 -27.30
#